data_AF-A0A9E0W4V9-F1
#
_entry.id   AF-A0A9E0W4V9-F1
#
_cell.length_a   1.000
_cell.length_b   1.000
_cell.length_c   1.000
_cell.angle_alpha   90.00
_cell.angle_beta   90.00
_cell.angle_gamma   90.00
#
_symmetry.space_group_name_H-M   'P 1'
#
loop_
_entity.id
_entity.type
_entity.pdbx_description
1 polymer ?
#
loop_
_entity_poly.entity_id
_entity_poly.type
_entity_poly.pdbx_seq_one_letter_code
_entity_poly.pdbx_strand_id
1 'polypeptide(L)'
;HIIDHYSALLSATDCPGALLDYENRNRDLSLETDRQAGGRRLSDISRALRNRFGTEHCNELAMLHNSNGHRQVVTTSVDRELVFLASHTIHHMAIIGMLAEQAGVEVGAEFGVHPSTLRYLERQVSGMARSA
;
A
#
# COMPACT_ATOMS: atom_id res chain seq x y z
N HIS A 1 -4.38 3.64 8.61
CA HIS A 1 -3.00 3.15 8.36
C HIS A 1 -2.63 3.13 6.88
N ILE A 2 -3.20 2.23 6.05
CA ILE A 2 -2.90 2.14 4.61
C ILE A 2 -3.13 3.49 3.91
N ILE A 3 -4.31 4.08 4.12
CA ILE A 3 -4.71 5.40 3.58
C ILE A 3 -3.69 6.49 3.94
N ASP A 4 -3.17 6.48 5.15
CA ASP A 4 -2.22 7.49 5.63
C ASP A 4 -0.90 7.41 4.86
N HIS A 5 -0.43 6.20 4.54
CA HIS A 5 0.82 6.01 3.79
C HIS A 5 0.70 6.50 2.35
N TYR A 6 -0.40 6.19 1.66
CA TYR A 6 -0.65 6.75 0.33
C TYR A 6 -0.79 8.28 0.38
N SER A 7 -1.45 8.81 1.42
CA SER A 7 -1.60 10.25 1.59
C SER A 7 -0.25 10.95 1.80
N ALA A 8 0.69 10.31 2.52
CA ALA A 8 2.05 10.81 2.70
C ALA A 8 2.82 10.89 1.37
N LEU A 9 2.76 9.83 0.54
CA LEU A 9 3.39 9.85 -0.80
C LEU A 9 2.80 10.94 -1.70
N LEU A 10 1.47 11.05 -1.73
CA LEU A 10 0.81 12.10 -2.51
C LEU A 10 1.22 13.49 -2.01
N SER A 11 1.23 13.72 -0.70
CA SER A 11 1.64 15.01 -0.13
C SER A 11 3.10 15.36 -0.45
N ALA A 12 4.01 14.39 -0.36
CA ALA A 12 5.43 14.60 -0.65
C ALA A 12 5.71 14.87 -2.13
N THR A 13 4.87 14.35 -3.02
CA THR A 13 5.01 14.56 -4.47
C THR A 13 4.21 15.75 -5.00
N ASP A 14 3.40 16.40 -4.17
CA ASP A 14 2.67 17.64 -4.51
C ASP A 14 3.55 18.89 -4.44
N CYS A 15 4.60 18.87 -3.63
CA CYS A 15 5.48 20.02 -3.42
C CYS A 15 6.93 19.65 -3.71
N PRO A 16 7.59 20.28 -4.70
CA PRO A 16 9.01 20.04 -4.97
C PRO A 16 9.87 20.24 -3.71
N GLY A 17 10.74 19.26 -3.43
CA GLY A 17 11.64 19.29 -2.27
C GLY A 17 11.00 18.88 -0.93
N ALA A 18 9.71 18.52 -0.91
CA ALA A 18 9.12 17.91 0.28
C ALA A 18 9.71 16.50 0.52
N LEU A 19 9.97 16.19 1.79
CA LEU A 19 10.42 14.86 2.20
C LEU A 19 9.22 13.96 2.44
N LEU A 20 9.27 12.75 1.91
CA LEU A 20 8.34 11.70 2.27
C LEU A 20 8.57 11.25 3.72
N ASP A 21 7.55 11.35 4.56
CA ASP A 21 7.59 10.90 5.96
C ASP A 21 6.35 10.05 6.26
N TYR A 22 6.53 8.73 6.33
CA TYR A 22 5.44 7.80 6.65
C TYR A 22 5.05 7.79 8.14
N GLU A 23 5.88 8.36 9.02
CA GLU A 23 5.58 8.45 10.45
C GLU A 23 4.75 9.69 10.78
N ASN A 24 4.95 10.79 10.04
CA ASN A 24 4.18 12.02 10.16
C ASN A 24 2.78 11.89 9.53
N ARG A 25 1.93 11.11 10.19
CA ARG A 25 0.57 10.80 9.73
C ARG A 25 -0.44 11.78 10.32
N ASN A 26 -1.15 12.48 9.45
CA ASN A 26 -2.37 13.19 9.84
C ASN A 26 -3.55 12.21 9.84
N ARG A 27 -3.82 11.60 11.00
CA ARG A 27 -4.88 10.58 11.14
C ARG A 27 -6.25 11.22 11.09
N ASP A 28 -7.01 10.90 10.05
CA ASP A 28 -8.43 11.23 9.97
C ASP A 28 -9.25 10.12 10.64
N LEU A 29 -9.61 10.35 11.90
CA LEU A 29 -10.36 9.39 12.72
C LEU A 29 -11.77 9.10 12.18
N SER A 30 -12.33 9.98 11.34
CA SER A 30 -13.65 9.74 10.74
C SER A 30 -13.63 8.51 9.82
N LEU A 31 -12.49 8.22 9.19
CA LEU A 31 -12.32 7.07 8.31
C LEU A 31 -12.38 5.72 9.03
N GLU A 32 -12.21 5.71 10.36
CA GLU A 32 -12.28 4.49 11.18
C GLU A 32 -13.72 4.05 11.44
N THR A 33 -14.69 4.96 11.33
CA THR A 33 -16.11 4.71 11.70
C THR A 33 -17.10 4.96 10.56
N ASP A 34 -16.77 5.81 9.60
CA ASP A 34 -17.61 6.07 8.43
C ASP A 34 -17.08 5.31 7.20
N ARG A 35 -17.75 4.19 6.89
CA ARG A 35 -17.46 3.36 5.71
C ARG A 35 -17.57 4.14 4.39
N GLN A 36 -18.51 5.08 4.28
CA GLN A 36 -18.69 5.86 3.04
C GLN A 36 -17.54 6.87 2.88
N ALA A 37 -17.12 7.51 3.97
CA ALA A 37 -15.93 8.37 3.94
C ALA A 37 -14.67 7.57 3.56
N GLY A 38 -14.49 6.37 4.14
CA GLY A 38 -13.40 5.47 3.77
C GLY A 38 -13.39 5.10 2.28
N GLY A 39 -14.54 4.68 1.74
CA GLY A 39 -14.69 4.35 0.32
C GLY A 39 -14.38 5.53 -0.62
N ARG A 40 -14.86 6.73 -0.29
CA ARG A 40 -14.55 7.95 -1.05
C ARG A 40 -13.04 8.23 -1.03
N ARG A 41 -12.41 8.18 0.15
CA ARG A 41 -10.97 8.44 0.29
C ARG A 41 -10.11 7.47 -0.50
N LEU A 42 -10.45 6.18 -0.51
CA LEU A 42 -9.75 5.16 -1.32
C LEU A 42 -9.91 5.43 -2.83
N SER A 43 -11.11 5.84 -3.25
CA SER A 43 -11.39 6.20 -4.64
C SER A 43 -10.59 7.42 -5.08
N ASP A 44 -10.49 8.43 -4.20
CA ASP A 44 -9.72 9.66 -4.43
C ASP A 44 -8.23 9.37 -4.54
N ILE A 45 -7.67 8.58 -3.63
CA ILE A 45 -6.28 8.13 -3.69
C ILE A 45 -6.02 7.41 -5.02
N SER A 46 -6.87 6.45 -5.38
CA SER A 46 -6.71 5.68 -6.62
C SER A 46 -6.70 6.57 -7.85
N ARG A 47 -7.57 7.60 -7.88
CA ARG A 47 -7.63 8.60 -8.96
C ARG A 47 -6.38 9.48 -8.96
N ALA A 48 -5.93 9.96 -7.80
CA ALA A 48 -4.73 10.80 -7.68
C ALA A 48 -3.48 10.05 -8.16
N LEU A 49 -3.30 8.79 -7.77
CA LEU A 49 -2.19 7.95 -8.22
C LEU A 49 -2.19 7.78 -9.74
N ARG A 50 -3.34 7.44 -10.35
CA ARG A 50 -3.45 7.32 -11.81
C ARG A 50 -3.14 8.63 -12.52
N ASN A 51 -3.67 9.74 -12.03
CA ASN A 51 -3.48 11.04 -12.67
C ASN A 51 -2.02 11.51 -12.57
N ARG A 52 -1.33 11.22 -11.46
CA ARG A 52 0.04 11.70 -11.20
C ARG A 52 1.12 10.79 -11.76
N PHE A 53 0.90 9.48 -11.71
CA PHE A 53 1.93 8.48 -12.03
C PHE A 53 1.52 7.54 -13.17
N GLY A 54 0.38 7.79 -13.83
CA GLY A 54 -0.07 7.01 -14.99
C GLY A 54 0.65 7.33 -16.30
N THR A 55 1.45 8.40 -16.31
CA THR A 55 2.32 8.82 -17.42
C THR A 55 3.73 9.11 -16.88
N GLU A 56 4.61 9.67 -17.72
CA GLU A 56 5.91 10.16 -17.26
C GLU A 56 5.76 11.10 -16.06
N HIS A 57 6.59 10.88 -15.05
CA HIS A 57 6.60 11.64 -13.80
C HIS A 57 8.03 11.74 -13.29
N CYS A 58 8.31 12.73 -12.43
CA CYS A 58 9.59 12.82 -11.75
C CYS A 58 9.71 11.66 -10.76
N ASN A 59 10.71 10.80 -10.95
CA ASN A 59 10.88 9.62 -10.12
C ASN A 59 11.77 9.88 -8.90
N GLU A 60 12.60 10.91 -8.91
CA GLU A 60 13.49 11.22 -7.79
C GLU A 60 12.69 11.67 -6.56
N LEU A 61 12.98 11.07 -5.41
CA LEU A 61 12.31 11.38 -4.15
C LEU A 61 13.28 11.21 -2.98
N ALA A 62 13.12 12.04 -1.95
CA ALA A 62 13.83 11.88 -0.69
C ALA A 62 12.82 11.53 0.41
N MET A 63 13.21 10.63 1.30
CA MET A 63 12.39 10.15 2.40
C MET A 63 13.11 10.39 3.73
N LEU A 64 12.35 10.83 4.72
CA LEU A 64 12.79 10.86 6.11
C LEU A 64 12.57 9.48 6.72
N HIS A 65 13.65 8.74 6.91
CA HIS A 65 13.63 7.45 7.60
C HIS A 65 14.00 7.65 9.06
N ASN A 66 13.21 7.08 9.96
CA ASN A 66 13.48 7.07 11.38
C ASN A 66 13.89 5.66 11.81
N SER A 67 15.11 5.54 12.33
CA SER A 67 15.64 4.31 12.91
C SER A 67 15.87 4.54 14.40
N ASN A 68 14.96 4.06 15.24
CA ASN A 68 15.04 4.17 16.71
C ASN A 68 15.30 5.62 17.19
N GLY A 69 14.52 6.58 16.71
CA GLY A 69 14.63 7.99 17.07
C GLY A 69 15.68 8.78 16.28
N HIS A 70 16.50 8.10 15.46
CA HIS A 70 17.49 8.73 14.62
C HIS A 70 16.89 8.97 13.23
N ARG A 71 16.58 10.24 12.95
CA ARG A 71 16.03 10.67 11.67
C ARG A 71 17.15 10.90 10.66
N GLN A 72 17.09 10.20 9.55
CA GLN A 72 18.02 10.33 8.43
C GLN A 72 17.26 10.53 7.13
N VAL A 73 17.76 11.43 6.28
CA VAL A 73 17.24 11.58 4.92
C VAL A 73 17.90 10.53 4.05
N VAL A 74 17.09 9.75 3.34
CA VAL A 74 17.53 8.75 2.38
C VAL A 74 16.98 9.05 1.00
N THR A 75 17.78 8.81 -0.03
CA THR A 75 17.30 8.85 -1.42
C THR A 75 16.44 7.64 -1.71
N THR A 76 15.33 7.87 -2.39
CA THR A 76 14.40 6.85 -2.86
C THR A 76 13.84 7.23 -4.22
N SER A 77 12.85 6.50 -4.72
CA SER A 77 12.12 6.86 -5.93
C SER A 77 10.63 6.61 -5.80
N VAL A 78 9.82 7.36 -6.54
CA VAL A 78 8.36 7.18 -6.59
C VAL A 78 8.00 5.74 -6.92
N ASP A 79 8.63 5.14 -7.92
CA ASP A 79 8.39 3.75 -8.31
C ASP A 79 8.67 2.77 -7.16
N ARG A 80 9.80 2.94 -6.46
CA ARG A 80 10.16 2.09 -5.32
C ARG A 80 9.15 2.25 -4.19
N GLU A 81 8.69 3.47 -3.92
CA GLU A 81 7.65 3.72 -2.93
C GLU A 81 6.30 3.12 -3.33
N LEU A 82 5.90 3.18 -4.60
CA LEU A 82 4.67 2.55 -5.08
C LEU A 82 4.70 1.03 -4.92
N VAL A 83 5.85 0.39 -5.19
CA VAL A 83 6.05 -1.05 -4.94
C VAL A 83 5.96 -1.36 -3.44
N PHE A 84 6.60 -0.55 -2.59
CA PHE A 84 6.50 -0.69 -1.14
C PHE A 84 5.05 -0.56 -0.66
N LEU A 85 4.33 0.47 -1.09
CA LEU A 85 2.94 0.72 -0.72
C LEU A 85 2.01 -0.41 -1.17
N ALA A 86 2.21 -0.96 -2.37
CA ALA A 86 1.43 -2.10 -2.85
C ALA A 86 1.66 -3.33 -1.96
N SER A 87 2.93 -3.67 -1.67
CA SER A 87 3.28 -4.79 -0.79
C SER A 87 2.73 -4.60 0.63
N HIS A 88 2.90 -3.39 1.18
CA HIS A 88 2.40 -3.02 2.51
C HIS A 88 0.87 -3.08 2.58
N THR A 89 0.18 -2.65 1.53
CA THR A 89 -1.28 -2.78 1.42
C THR A 89 -1.69 -4.24 1.50
N ILE A 90 -1.07 -5.12 0.70
CA ILE A 90 -1.40 -6.54 0.68
C ILE A 90 -1.13 -7.20 2.04
N HIS A 91 -0.01 -6.85 2.69
CA HIS A 91 0.29 -7.30 4.05
C HIS A 91 -0.82 -6.95 5.04
N HIS A 92 -1.32 -5.71 5.01
CA HIS A 92 -2.45 -5.32 5.87
C HIS A 92 -3.77 -5.96 5.45
N MET A 93 -3.99 -6.20 4.16
CA MET A 93 -5.17 -6.94 3.70
C MET A 93 -5.17 -8.38 4.23
N ALA A 94 -4.00 -9.02 4.38
CA ALA A 94 -3.89 -10.35 5.00
C ALA A 94 -4.32 -10.32 6.48
N ILE A 95 -3.88 -9.30 7.22
CA ILE A 95 -4.28 -9.10 8.63
C ILE A 95 -5.79 -8.87 8.71
N ILE A 96 -6.35 -8.00 7.86
CA ILE A 96 -7.79 -7.73 7.81
C ILE A 96 -8.57 -9.00 7.49
N GLY A 97 -8.10 -9.80 6.53
CA GLY A 97 -8.72 -11.07 6.15
C GLY A 97 -8.78 -12.04 7.32
N MET A 98 -7.65 -12.23 8.01
CA MET A 98 -7.57 -13.08 9.20
C MET A 98 -8.54 -12.62 10.31
N LEU A 99 -8.61 -11.32 10.58
CA LEU A 99 -9.53 -10.77 11.59
C LEU A 99 -11.00 -10.91 11.18
N ALA A 100 -11.30 -10.74 9.89
CA ALA A 100 -12.65 -10.92 9.36
C ALA A 100 -13.12 -12.38 9.49
N GLU A 101 -12.28 -13.34 9.14
CA GLU A 101 -12.56 -14.77 9.29
C GLU A 101 -12.79 -15.14 10.77
N GLN A 102 -11.96 -14.63 11.68
CA GLN A 102 -12.15 -14.81 13.13
C GLN A 102 -13.48 -14.23 13.63
N ALA A 103 -13.99 -13.18 12.99
CA ALA A 103 -15.29 -12.58 13.28
C ALA A 103 -16.46 -13.29 12.57
N GLY A 104 -16.21 -14.39 11.84
CA GLY A 104 -17.23 -15.13 11.09
C GLY A 104 -17.62 -14.50 9.75
N VAL A 105 -16.80 -13.59 9.22
CA VAL A 105 -16.99 -12.98 7.90
C VAL A 105 -16.18 -13.74 6.86
N GLU A 106 -16.84 -14.27 5.84
CA GLU A 106 -16.16 -14.91 4.71
C GLU A 106 -15.43 -13.86 3.85
N VAL A 107 -14.16 -14.14 3.53
CA VAL A 107 -13.34 -13.38 2.59
C VAL A 107 -12.93 -14.29 1.42
N GLY A 108 -12.64 -13.71 0.26
CA GLY A 108 -12.19 -14.49 -0.89
C GLY A 108 -10.84 -15.16 -0.65
N ALA A 109 -10.62 -16.35 -1.22
CA ALA A 109 -9.41 -17.15 -1.00
C ALA A 109 -8.08 -16.45 -1.36
N GLU A 110 -8.12 -15.45 -2.25
CA GLU A 110 -6.95 -14.67 -2.67
C GLU A 110 -6.80 -13.34 -1.90
N PHE A 111 -7.73 -13.03 -1.00
CA PHE A 111 -7.76 -11.76 -0.27
C PHE A 111 -6.54 -11.62 0.65
N GLY A 112 -5.73 -10.58 0.41
CA GLY A 112 -4.49 -10.36 1.17
C GLY A 112 -3.36 -11.34 0.83
N VAL A 113 -3.50 -12.18 -0.20
CA VAL A 113 -2.42 -13.07 -0.62
C VAL A 113 -1.47 -12.33 -1.56
N HIS A 114 -0.17 -12.38 -1.26
CA HIS A 114 0.83 -11.72 -2.11
C HIS A 114 0.91 -12.39 -3.51
N PRO A 115 1.00 -11.60 -4.60
CA PRO A 115 1.04 -12.15 -5.96
C PRO A 115 2.16 -13.17 -6.21
N SER A 116 3.30 -13.07 -5.51
CA SER A 116 4.36 -14.09 -5.61
C SER A 116 3.91 -15.45 -5.07
N THR A 117 3.09 -15.45 -4.02
CA THR A 117 2.53 -16.67 -3.43
C THR A 117 1.51 -17.30 -4.38
N LEU A 118 0.62 -16.49 -4.98
CA LEU A 118 -0.33 -16.98 -5.99
C LEU A 118 0.40 -17.62 -7.18
N ARG A 119 1.41 -16.94 -7.75
CA ARG A 119 2.24 -17.50 -8.84
C ARG A 119 2.96 -18.78 -8.44
N TYR A 120 3.38 -18.91 -7.18
CA TYR A 120 4.01 -20.13 -6.68
C TYR A 120 3.01 -21.30 -6.62
N LEU A 121 1.81 -21.06 -6.09
CA LEU A 121 0.74 -22.06 -6.01
C LEU A 121 0.29 -22.52 -7.40
N GLU A 122 0.09 -21.59 -8.34
CA GLU A 122 -0.23 -21.90 -9.75
C GLU A 122 0.81 -22.83 -10.40
N ARG A 123 2.10 -22.57 -10.13
CA ARG A 123 3.21 -23.41 -10.63
C ARG A 123 3.19 -24.81 -10.01
N GLN A 124 2.87 -24.95 -8.73
CA GLN A 124 2.75 -26.26 -8.08
C GLN A 124 1.60 -27.08 -8.67
N VAL A 125 0.41 -26.48 -8.82
CA VAL A 125 -0.76 -27.14 -9.41
C VAL A 125 -0.47 -27.60 -10.84
N SER A 126 0.15 -26.72 -11.65
CA SER A 126 0.53 -27.04 -13.03
C SER A 126 1.61 -28.13 -13.14
N GLY A 127 2.52 -28.20 -12.17
CA GLY A 127 3.55 -29.24 -12.09
C GLY A 127 2.96 -30.61 -11.75
N MET A 128 2.02 -30.68 -10.79
CA MET A 128 1.34 -31.92 -10.42
C MET A 128 0.48 -32.47 -11.57
N ALA A 129 -0.22 -31.60 -12.32
CA ALA A 129 -1.03 -32.00 -13.47
C ALA A 129 -0.22 -32.53 -14.66
N ARG A 130 1.09 -32.23 -14.73
CA ARG A 130 2.00 -32.74 -15.78
C ARG A 130 2.71 -34.04 -15.38
N SER A 131 2.64 -34.44 -14.11
CA SER A 131 3.25 -35.65 -13.58
C SER A 131 2.23 -36.77 -13.30
N ALA A 132 0.94 -36.52 -13.55
CA ALA A 132 -0.16 -37.49 -13.52
C ALA A 132 -0.55 -37.89 -14.95
#